data_AF-A0A925LJB1-F1
#
_entry.id   AF-A0A925LJB1-F1
#
_cell.length_a   1.000
_cell.length_b   1.000
_cell.length_c   1.000
_cell.angle_alpha   90.00
_cell.angle_beta   90.00
_cell.angle_gamma   90.00
#
_symmetry.space_group_name_H-M   'P 1'
#
loop_
_entity.id
_entity.type
_entity.pdbx_description
1 polymer ?
#
loop_
_entity_poly.entity_id
_entity_poly.type
_entity_poly.pdbx_seq_one_letter_code
_entity_poly.pdbx_strand_id
1 'polypeptide(L)'
;MRKILVTLGLLLTMLGSTAAAAAVEKATFAGGCFWCMEAPFDSLNGVISVTVGYTGGSVKKPTYEQVSAGGTGHAEAVQIVYDPTKVTYSRLLEVFWHNIDPTARDRQFCDSGHQYRSGIFYHNMEQQKSAQQSKTALDKSRIFKEAVVTEIVAATEFYPAEEYHQHYYKKNPLRYKYYRSGCGRDKRLKELWGNLAGH
;
A
#
# COMPACT_ATOMS: atom_id res chain seq x y z
N MET A 1 24.68 60.30 -49.09
CA MET A 1 23.55 59.99 -48.18
C MET A 1 22.93 58.70 -48.70
N ARG A 2 22.78 57.56 -48.04
CA ARG A 2 22.71 57.15 -46.62
C ARG A 2 22.99 55.63 -46.66
N LYS A 3 23.96 55.10 -45.91
CA LYS A 3 24.24 53.65 -45.84
C LYS A 3 23.19 53.00 -44.93
N ILE A 4 22.42 52.03 -45.43
CA ILE A 4 21.49 51.24 -44.61
C ILE A 4 22.21 49.95 -44.22
N LEU A 5 22.60 49.86 -42.94
CA LEU A 5 23.01 48.60 -42.31
C LEU A 5 21.74 47.83 -41.94
N VAL A 6 21.58 46.61 -42.47
CA VAL A 6 20.59 45.65 -42.00
C VAL A 6 21.32 44.67 -41.08
N THR A 7 21.17 44.86 -39.76
CA THR A 7 21.65 43.92 -38.75
C THR A 7 20.69 42.74 -38.65
N LEU A 8 21.19 41.56 -39.02
CA LEU A 8 20.53 40.27 -38.88
C LEU A 8 20.57 39.85 -37.39
N GLY A 9 19.44 39.99 -36.70
CA GLY A 9 19.29 39.53 -35.31
C GLY A 9 19.04 38.02 -35.26
N LEU A 10 20.02 37.25 -34.76
CA LEU A 10 19.89 35.82 -34.51
C LEU A 10 19.08 35.61 -33.22
N LEU A 11 17.80 35.25 -33.35
CA LEU A 11 16.94 34.93 -32.21
C LEU A 11 17.21 33.47 -31.77
N LEU A 12 17.99 33.31 -30.70
CA LEU A 12 18.25 32.01 -30.09
C LEU A 12 17.08 31.67 -29.14
N THR A 13 16.15 30.84 -29.60
CA THR A 13 15.05 30.34 -28.76
C THR A 13 15.57 29.26 -27.81
N MET A 14 15.76 29.63 -26.55
CA MET A 14 16.02 28.67 -25.47
C MET A 14 14.73 27.88 -25.19
N LEU A 15 14.64 26.65 -25.70
CA LEU A 15 13.66 25.66 -25.27
C LEU A 15 14.06 25.18 -23.86
N GLY A 16 13.53 25.85 -22.84
CA GLY A 16 13.62 25.36 -21.47
C GLY A 16 12.74 24.12 -21.29
N SER A 17 13.35 22.94 -21.21
CA SER A 17 12.66 21.73 -20.75
C SER A 17 12.29 21.91 -19.29
N THR A 18 11.03 22.23 -19.02
CA THR A 18 10.47 22.11 -17.67
C THR A 18 10.32 20.63 -17.36
N ALA A 19 11.27 20.05 -16.62
CA ALA A 19 11.06 18.75 -16.00
C ALA A 19 9.82 18.88 -15.09
N ALA A 20 8.71 18.26 -15.50
CA ALA A 20 7.53 18.17 -14.65
C ALA A 20 7.96 17.51 -13.34
N ALA A 21 7.76 18.21 -12.21
CA ALA A 21 7.95 17.61 -10.90
C ALA A 21 7.10 16.33 -10.86
N ALA A 22 7.74 15.18 -10.62
CA ALA A 22 7.03 13.92 -10.57
C ALA A 22 5.94 14.02 -9.49
N ALA A 23 4.69 13.92 -9.90
CA ALA A 23 3.57 13.94 -8.98
C ALA A 23 3.68 12.71 -8.06
N VAL A 24 3.57 12.93 -6.75
CA VAL A 24 3.50 11.83 -5.79
C VAL A 24 2.20 11.05 -5.99
N GLU A 25 2.28 9.73 -5.82
CA GLU A 25 1.15 8.82 -6.01
C GLU A 25 0.73 8.18 -4.69
N LYS A 26 -0.49 7.63 -4.68
CA LYS A 26 -1.05 6.91 -3.53
C LYS A 26 -1.29 5.45 -3.84
N ALA A 27 -0.98 4.57 -2.89
CA ALA A 27 -1.38 3.16 -2.91
C ALA A 27 -2.08 2.83 -1.59
N THR A 28 -3.13 2.00 -1.62
CA THR A 28 -3.87 1.61 -0.42
C THR A 28 -4.04 0.10 -0.36
N PHE A 29 -3.62 -0.50 0.75
CA PHE A 29 -3.65 -1.95 0.96
C PHE A 29 -4.23 -2.31 2.33
N ALA A 30 -5.04 -3.37 2.38
CA ALA A 30 -5.47 -4.05 3.60
C ALA A 30 -4.86 -5.44 3.66
N GLY A 31 -4.31 -5.83 4.80
CA GLY A 31 -3.50 -7.04 4.94
C GLY A 31 -3.49 -7.60 6.36
N GLY A 32 -4.62 -7.49 7.06
CA GLY A 32 -4.74 -7.82 8.49
C GLY A 32 -4.48 -6.61 9.37
N CYS A 33 -3.99 -6.84 10.59
CA CYS A 33 -3.64 -5.75 11.50
C CYS A 33 -2.73 -4.71 10.84
N PHE A 34 -3.20 -3.47 10.77
CA PHE A 34 -2.49 -2.38 10.10
C PHE A 34 -1.14 -2.03 10.74
N TRP A 35 -0.91 -2.34 12.02
CA TRP A 35 0.39 -2.15 12.70
C TRP A 35 1.47 -3.03 12.08
N CYS A 36 1.07 -4.22 11.64
CA CYS A 36 1.96 -5.17 10.98
C CYS A 36 2.16 -4.83 9.50
N MET A 37 1.22 -4.11 8.88
CA MET A 37 1.32 -3.70 7.49
C MET A 37 2.05 -2.37 7.30
N GLU A 38 2.18 -1.53 8.33
CA GLU A 38 2.86 -0.24 8.23
C GLU A 38 4.39 -0.39 8.03
N ALA A 39 5.05 -1.15 8.92
CA ALA A 39 6.51 -1.27 8.95
C ALA A 39 7.17 -1.75 7.63
N PRO A 40 6.59 -2.72 6.89
CA PRO A 40 7.15 -3.18 5.63
C PRO A 40 7.27 -2.09 4.55
N PHE A 41 6.40 -1.08 4.58
CA PHE A 41 6.44 0.02 3.60
C PHE A 41 7.24 1.21 4.11
N ASP A 42 7.21 1.49 5.40
CA ASP A 42 7.79 2.70 6.00
C ASP A 42 9.33 2.78 5.87
N SER A 43 9.99 1.65 5.58
CA SER A 43 11.43 1.56 5.36
C SER A 43 11.86 1.60 3.89
N LEU A 44 10.92 1.64 2.94
CA LEU A 44 11.23 1.58 1.52
C LEU A 44 11.70 2.93 0.98
N ASN A 45 12.86 2.94 0.32
CA ASN A 45 13.31 4.12 -0.41
C ASN A 45 12.29 4.50 -1.51
N GLY A 46 11.86 5.75 -1.52
CA GLY A 46 10.81 6.25 -2.40
C GLY A 46 9.42 6.33 -1.77
N VAL A 47 9.18 5.66 -0.64
CA VAL A 47 7.99 5.91 0.18
C VAL A 47 8.20 7.20 0.97
N ILE A 48 7.20 8.09 0.91
CA ILE A 48 7.21 9.41 1.55
C ILE A 48 6.51 9.33 2.90
N SER A 49 5.37 8.64 2.97
CA SER A 49 4.64 8.42 4.20
C SER A 49 3.78 7.16 4.12
N VAL A 50 3.61 6.49 5.25
CA VAL A 50 2.62 5.43 5.45
C VAL A 50 1.68 5.87 6.56
N THR A 51 0.37 5.81 6.32
CA THR A 51 -0.65 6.15 7.31
C THR A 51 -1.57 4.95 7.50
N VAL A 52 -1.77 4.50 8.74
CA VAL A 52 -2.74 3.45 9.05
C VAL A 52 -4.15 4.03 9.20
N GLY A 53 -5.17 3.29 8.80
CA GLY A 53 -6.54 3.78 8.81
C GLY A 53 -7.56 2.78 8.32
N TYR A 54 -8.73 3.30 7.95
CA TYR A 54 -9.93 2.53 7.62
C TYR A 54 -10.46 2.92 6.25
N THR A 55 -10.84 1.94 5.42
CA THR A 55 -11.41 2.19 4.09
C THR A 55 -12.30 1.03 3.64
N GLY A 56 -13.06 1.20 2.56
CA GLY A 56 -13.89 0.14 1.96
C GLY A 56 -15.19 -0.19 2.73
N GLY A 57 -15.51 0.58 3.78
CA GLY A 57 -16.75 0.46 4.54
C GLY A 57 -17.75 1.59 4.27
N SER A 58 -18.86 1.57 5.00
CA SER A 58 -19.99 2.51 4.82
C SER A 58 -20.12 3.56 5.93
N VAL A 59 -19.48 3.34 7.08
CA VAL A 59 -19.57 4.26 8.23
C VAL A 59 -18.62 5.44 8.03
N LYS A 60 -19.15 6.65 8.03
CA LYS A 60 -18.33 7.86 7.91
C LYS A 60 -17.56 8.12 9.20
N LYS A 61 -16.26 8.44 9.08
CA LYS A 61 -15.36 8.76 10.20
C LYS A 61 -15.44 7.72 11.33
N PRO A 62 -15.22 6.43 11.04
CA PRO A 62 -15.35 5.38 12.05
C PRO A 62 -14.22 5.49 13.09
N THR A 63 -14.49 5.10 14.33
CA THR A 63 -13.44 4.92 15.36
C THR A 63 -12.87 3.50 15.32
N TYR A 64 -11.70 3.29 15.93
CA TYR A 64 -11.13 1.95 16.08
C TYR A 64 -12.11 0.96 16.72
N GLU A 65 -12.84 1.36 17.76
CA GLU A 65 -13.80 0.49 18.44
C GLU A 65 -14.94 0.05 17.50
N GLN A 66 -15.42 0.96 16.66
CA GLN A 66 -16.45 0.64 15.68
C GLN A 66 -15.92 -0.35 14.63
N VAL A 67 -14.71 -0.15 14.13
CA VAL A 67 -14.13 -1.04 13.09
C VAL A 67 -13.76 -2.40 13.67
N SER A 68 -13.13 -2.44 14.84
CA SER A 68 -12.69 -3.68 15.50
C SER A 68 -13.85 -4.53 16.01
N ALA A 69 -15.00 -3.93 16.35
CA ALA A 69 -16.25 -4.64 16.63
C ALA A 69 -16.86 -5.32 15.39
N GLY A 70 -16.44 -4.91 14.18
CA GLY A 70 -16.99 -5.37 12.91
C GLY A 70 -18.30 -4.66 12.53
N GLY A 71 -18.89 -5.04 11.40
CA GLY A 71 -20.18 -4.52 10.93
C GLY A 71 -20.14 -3.16 10.20
N THR A 72 -19.03 -2.42 10.25
CA THR A 72 -18.87 -1.14 9.53
C THR A 72 -18.53 -1.31 8.04
N GLY A 73 -18.11 -2.53 7.64
CA GLY A 73 -17.58 -2.84 6.31
C GLY A 73 -16.13 -2.40 6.08
N HIS A 74 -15.56 -1.60 6.99
CA HIS A 74 -14.18 -1.13 6.82
C HIS A 74 -13.17 -2.27 6.94
N ALA A 75 -12.09 -2.18 6.17
CA ALA A 75 -10.84 -2.88 6.42
C ALA A 75 -9.89 -1.97 7.22
N GLU A 76 -9.09 -2.55 8.10
CA GLU A 76 -7.81 -1.97 8.50
C GLU A 76 -6.87 -1.95 7.29
N ALA A 77 -6.31 -0.78 7.00
CA ALA A 77 -5.52 -0.55 5.81
C ALA A 77 -4.36 0.42 6.08
N VAL A 78 -3.39 0.40 5.16
CA VAL A 78 -2.34 1.41 5.02
C VAL A 78 -2.58 2.22 3.76
N GLN A 79 -2.46 3.54 3.84
CA GLN A 79 -2.32 4.44 2.70
C GLN A 79 -0.86 4.90 2.60
N ILE A 80 -0.24 4.61 1.47
CA ILE A 80 1.15 4.90 1.18
C ILE A 80 1.19 6.05 0.18
N VAL A 81 1.92 7.11 0.51
CA VAL A 81 2.28 8.16 -0.45
C VAL A 81 3.71 7.88 -0.91
N TYR A 82 3.94 7.80 -2.22
CA TYR A 82 5.24 7.43 -2.77
C TYR A 82 5.63 8.28 -3.99
N ASP A 83 6.94 8.36 -4.21
CA ASP A 83 7.54 8.95 -5.41
C ASP A 83 7.70 7.85 -6.48
N PRO A 84 6.91 7.87 -7.58
CA PRO A 84 6.96 6.83 -8.61
C PRO A 84 8.30 6.79 -9.36
N THR A 85 9.16 7.81 -9.23
CA THR A 85 10.51 7.80 -9.81
C THR A 85 11.52 7.01 -8.97
N LYS A 86 11.18 6.70 -7.71
CA LYS A 86 12.05 5.97 -6.77
C LYS A 86 11.54 4.59 -6.43
N VAL A 87 10.23 4.41 -6.32
CA VAL A 87 9.58 3.12 -6.06
C VAL A 87 8.36 2.96 -6.95
N THR A 88 8.23 1.80 -7.59
CA THR A 88 7.12 1.51 -8.49
C THR A 88 5.94 0.91 -7.73
N TYR A 89 4.73 1.08 -8.27
CA TYR A 89 3.54 0.40 -7.73
C TYR A 89 3.70 -1.13 -7.72
N SER A 90 4.34 -1.71 -8.74
CA SER A 90 4.65 -3.14 -8.77
C SER A 90 5.55 -3.58 -7.62
N ARG A 91 6.51 -2.75 -7.20
CA ARG A 91 7.33 -3.03 -6.02
C ARG A 91 6.50 -2.98 -4.73
N LEU A 92 5.55 -2.05 -4.63
CA LEU A 92 4.63 -2.00 -3.49
C LEU A 92 3.72 -3.23 -3.45
N LEU A 93 3.21 -3.69 -4.60
CA LEU A 93 2.45 -4.96 -4.70
C LEU A 93 3.29 -6.16 -4.25
N GLU A 94 4.55 -6.24 -4.68
CA GLU A 94 5.45 -7.31 -4.26
C GLU A 94 5.63 -7.33 -2.73
N VAL A 95 5.87 -6.17 -2.11
CA VAL A 95 5.99 -6.05 -0.65
C VAL A 95 4.67 -6.43 0.03
N PHE A 96 3.53 -6.00 -0.51
CA PHE A 96 2.21 -6.36 -0.02
C PHE A 96 2.01 -7.88 0.03
N TRP A 97 2.25 -8.57 -1.09
CA TRP A 97 2.00 -10.01 -1.20
C TRP A 97 2.83 -10.82 -0.19
N HIS A 98 4.12 -10.51 -0.06
CA HIS A 98 5.01 -11.22 0.87
C HIS A 98 4.72 -10.93 2.35
N ASN A 99 3.85 -9.98 2.65
CA ASN A 99 3.45 -9.60 4.00
C ASN A 99 2.05 -10.07 4.38
N ILE A 100 1.37 -10.86 3.55
CA ILE A 100 0.05 -11.40 3.86
C ILE A 100 -0.04 -12.90 3.57
N ASP A 101 -1.08 -13.54 4.11
CA ASP A 101 -1.63 -14.78 3.59
C ASP A 101 -2.75 -14.45 2.59
N PRO A 102 -2.50 -14.51 1.27
CA PRO A 102 -3.46 -14.10 0.26
C PRO A 102 -4.60 -15.10 0.06
N THR A 103 -4.58 -16.26 0.71
CA THR A 103 -5.63 -17.28 0.62
C THR A 103 -6.58 -17.27 1.83
N ALA A 104 -6.20 -16.55 2.89
CA ALA A 104 -7.01 -16.39 4.09
C ALA A 104 -8.15 -15.37 3.88
N ARG A 105 -9.40 -15.86 3.89
CA ARG A 105 -10.61 -15.05 3.76
C ARG A 105 -11.00 -14.42 5.11
N ASP A 106 -11.29 -13.13 5.10
CA ASP A 106 -11.81 -12.35 6.25
C ASP A 106 -11.01 -12.55 7.54
N ARG A 107 -9.70 -12.70 7.40
CA ARG A 107 -8.75 -12.88 8.49
C ARG A 107 -7.33 -12.70 8.00
N GLN A 108 -6.42 -12.49 8.93
CA GLN A 108 -5.00 -12.69 8.75
C GLN A 108 -4.41 -13.25 10.04
N PHE A 109 -3.72 -14.38 9.94
CA PHE A 109 -3.06 -15.01 11.09
C PHE A 109 -4.04 -15.23 12.26
N CYS A 110 -3.77 -14.64 13.43
CA CYS A 110 -4.65 -14.68 14.59
C CYS A 110 -5.85 -13.71 14.49
N ASP A 111 -5.76 -12.65 13.69
CA ASP A 111 -6.80 -11.64 13.57
C ASP A 111 -7.93 -12.16 12.68
N SER A 112 -9.16 -12.16 13.20
CA SER A 112 -10.33 -12.72 12.53
C SER A 112 -11.45 -11.71 12.44
N GLY A 113 -12.07 -11.59 11.26
CA GLY A 113 -13.10 -10.62 10.96
C GLY A 113 -12.87 -9.92 9.62
N HIS A 114 -13.95 -9.47 8.98
CA HIS A 114 -13.91 -8.82 7.68
C HIS A 114 -13.00 -7.58 7.65
N GLN A 115 -12.81 -6.91 8.80
CA GLN A 115 -11.88 -5.80 8.93
C GLN A 115 -10.40 -6.18 8.74
N TYR A 116 -10.07 -7.46 8.85
CA TYR A 116 -8.72 -7.99 8.64
C TYR A 116 -8.55 -8.71 7.30
N ARG A 117 -9.50 -8.55 6.36
CA ARG A 117 -9.38 -9.13 5.02
C ARG A 117 -8.18 -8.57 4.26
N SER A 118 -7.71 -9.33 3.27
CA SER A 118 -6.73 -8.81 2.30
C SER A 118 -7.44 -8.05 1.17
N GLY A 119 -6.95 -6.86 0.84
CA GLY A 119 -7.54 -6.00 -0.19
C GLY A 119 -6.55 -5.01 -0.81
N ILE A 120 -6.70 -4.78 -2.10
CA ILE A 120 -5.98 -3.77 -2.88
C ILE A 120 -7.00 -2.74 -3.37
N PHE A 121 -6.83 -1.49 -2.92
CA PHE A 121 -7.74 -0.38 -3.21
C PHE A 121 -7.07 0.53 -4.24
N TYR A 122 -7.39 0.35 -5.52
CA TYR A 122 -6.71 1.04 -6.62
C TYR A 122 -7.19 2.50 -6.76
N HIS A 123 -6.25 3.42 -7.01
CA HIS A 123 -6.54 4.85 -7.19
C HIS A 123 -6.71 5.25 -8.66
N ASN A 124 -6.30 4.39 -9.60
CA ASN A 124 -6.46 4.59 -11.04
C ASN A 124 -6.46 3.26 -11.80
N MET A 125 -6.74 3.32 -13.11
CA MET A 125 -6.84 2.14 -13.98
C MET A 125 -5.51 1.39 -14.15
N GLU A 126 -4.38 2.08 -14.13
CA GLU A 126 -3.07 1.42 -14.22
C GLU A 126 -2.79 0.59 -12.96
N GLN A 127 -3.12 1.12 -11.78
CA GLN A 127 -3.04 0.35 -10.53
C GLN A 127 -3.97 -0.86 -10.54
N GLN A 128 -5.21 -0.72 -11.03
CA GLN A 128 -6.13 -1.85 -11.16
C GLN A 128 -5.53 -2.95 -12.05
N LYS A 129 -5.01 -2.56 -13.22
CA LYS A 129 -4.40 -3.47 -14.19
C LYS A 129 -3.17 -4.16 -13.59
N SER A 130 -2.24 -3.42 -12.99
CA SER A 130 -1.05 -3.98 -12.34
C SER A 130 -1.40 -4.91 -11.18
N ALA A 131 -2.38 -4.54 -10.34
CA ALA A 131 -2.86 -5.39 -9.24
C ALA A 131 -3.42 -6.71 -9.78
N GLN A 132 -4.29 -6.65 -10.79
CA GLN A 132 -4.89 -7.83 -11.40
C GLN A 132 -3.84 -8.73 -12.06
N GLN A 133 -2.88 -8.14 -12.77
CA GLN A 133 -1.76 -8.87 -13.35
C GLN A 133 -0.91 -9.56 -12.28
N SER A 134 -0.60 -8.87 -11.18
CA SER A 134 0.17 -9.45 -10.07
C SER A 134 -0.56 -10.60 -9.38
N LYS A 135 -1.87 -10.47 -9.15
CA LYS A 135 -2.72 -11.54 -8.62
C LYS A 135 -2.75 -12.76 -9.56
N THR A 136 -2.96 -12.53 -10.85
CA THR A 136 -2.94 -13.60 -11.86
C THR A 136 -1.56 -14.27 -11.96
N ALA A 137 -0.47 -13.53 -11.79
CA ALA A 137 0.87 -14.11 -11.75
C ALA A 137 1.06 -15.04 -10.54
N LEU A 138 0.56 -14.64 -9.36
CA LEU A 138 0.54 -15.50 -8.17
C LEU A 138 -0.27 -16.77 -8.38
N ASP A 139 -1.49 -16.67 -8.91
CA ASP A 139 -2.31 -17.86 -9.20
C ASP A 139 -1.61 -18.82 -10.18
N LYS A 140 -0.92 -18.28 -11.19
CA LYS A 140 -0.15 -19.07 -12.17
C LYS A 140 1.12 -19.69 -11.59
N SER A 141 1.73 -19.07 -10.59
CA SER A 141 2.94 -19.58 -9.94
C SER A 141 2.72 -20.91 -9.21
N ARG A 142 1.46 -21.22 -8.84
CA ARG A 142 1.07 -22.41 -8.06
C ARG A 142 1.80 -22.53 -6.71
N ILE A 143 2.29 -21.40 -6.17
CA ILE A 143 2.88 -21.35 -4.82
C ILE A 143 1.83 -21.72 -3.75
N PHE A 144 0.57 -21.32 -3.97
CA PHE A 144 -0.55 -21.62 -3.08
C PHE A 144 -1.38 -22.81 -3.56
N LYS A 145 -1.84 -23.62 -2.61
CA LYS A 145 -2.80 -24.70 -2.88
C LYS A 145 -4.21 -24.14 -3.04
N GLU A 146 -4.55 -23.15 -2.23
CA GLU A 146 -5.82 -22.45 -2.23
C GLU A 146 -5.78 -21.23 -3.18
N ALA A 147 -6.95 -20.78 -3.61
CA ALA A 147 -7.07 -19.61 -4.49
C ALA A 147 -6.74 -18.30 -3.76
N VAL A 148 -6.18 -17.31 -4.47
CA VAL A 148 -5.98 -15.97 -3.93
C VAL A 148 -7.32 -15.24 -3.78
N VAL A 149 -7.71 -14.97 -2.54
CA VAL A 149 -9.00 -14.35 -2.18
C VAL A 149 -8.93 -12.83 -2.03
N THR A 150 -7.73 -12.24 -2.12
CA THR A 150 -7.53 -10.79 -2.02
C THR A 150 -8.42 -10.03 -2.99
N GLU A 151 -9.14 -9.06 -2.45
CA GLU A 151 -10.06 -8.17 -3.18
C GLU A 151 -9.25 -7.12 -3.96
N ILE A 152 -9.70 -6.78 -5.17
CA ILE A 152 -9.14 -5.67 -5.96
C ILE A 152 -10.31 -4.76 -6.32
N VAL A 153 -10.43 -3.64 -5.63
CA VAL A 153 -11.58 -2.74 -5.72
C VAL A 153 -11.12 -1.28 -5.82
N ALA A 154 -11.99 -0.39 -6.29
CA ALA A 154 -11.66 1.03 -6.36
C ALA A 154 -11.44 1.59 -4.94
N ALA A 155 -10.46 2.47 -4.80
CA ALA A 155 -10.26 3.21 -3.56
C ALA A 155 -11.49 4.06 -3.24
N THR A 156 -11.92 3.99 -1.99
CA THR A 156 -12.97 4.84 -1.42
C THR A 156 -12.34 5.81 -0.43
N GLU A 157 -13.17 6.58 0.28
CA GLU A 157 -12.66 7.46 1.33
C GLU A 157 -11.80 6.66 2.33
N PHE A 158 -10.64 7.24 2.66
CA PHE A 158 -9.72 6.68 3.64
C PHE A 158 -9.79 7.56 4.88
N TYR A 159 -10.10 6.95 6.02
CA TYR A 159 -10.13 7.61 7.32
C TYR A 159 -8.85 7.24 8.07
N PRO A 160 -7.90 8.18 8.30
CA PRO A 160 -6.76 7.92 9.16
C PRO A 160 -7.23 7.44 10.54
N ALA A 161 -6.60 6.38 11.04
CA ALA A 161 -6.83 5.93 12.40
C ALA A 161 -6.23 6.93 13.40
N GLU A 162 -6.64 6.81 14.66
CA GLU A 162 -6.20 7.64 15.75
C GLU A 162 -4.66 7.64 15.90
N GLU A 163 -4.10 8.74 16.39
CA GLU A 163 -2.64 8.97 16.44
C GLU A 163 -1.86 7.88 17.21
N TYR A 164 -2.52 7.24 18.18
CA TYR A 164 -1.90 6.15 18.94
C TYR A 164 -1.70 4.87 18.11
N HIS A 165 -2.39 4.70 16.97
CA HIS A 165 -2.17 3.62 16.03
C HIS A 165 -1.05 3.90 15.03
N GLN A 166 -0.78 5.17 14.71
CA GLN A 166 0.26 5.57 13.76
C GLN A 166 1.64 5.21 14.32
N HIS A 167 2.49 4.58 13.51
CA HIS A 167 3.84 4.15 13.89
C HIS A 167 3.87 3.29 15.17
N TYR A 168 2.85 2.46 15.39
CA TYR A 168 2.72 1.69 16.64
C TYR A 168 3.92 0.79 16.89
N TYR A 169 4.48 0.18 15.84
CA TYR A 169 5.66 -0.69 15.93
C TYR A 169 6.92 0.04 16.42
N LYS A 170 7.03 1.36 16.18
CA LYS A 170 8.09 2.23 16.69
C LYS A 170 7.78 2.75 18.09
N LYS A 171 6.55 3.18 18.33
CA LYS A 171 6.12 3.78 19.61
C LYS A 171 6.02 2.74 20.74
N ASN A 172 5.63 1.50 20.41
CA ASN A 172 5.37 0.43 21.38
C ASN A 172 6.08 -0.88 21.02
N PRO A 173 7.41 -0.89 20.86
CA PRO A 173 8.14 -1.99 20.23
C PRO A 173 8.03 -3.32 20.99
N LEU A 174 7.97 -3.30 22.32
CA LEU A 174 7.83 -4.53 23.13
C LEU A 174 6.45 -5.16 22.96
N ARG A 175 5.38 -4.35 23.08
CA ARG A 175 4.00 -4.82 22.93
C ARG A 175 3.72 -5.27 21.50
N TYR A 176 4.23 -4.53 20.51
CA TYR A 176 4.16 -4.92 19.12
C TYR A 176 4.85 -6.26 18.85
N LYS A 177 6.09 -6.47 19.34
CA LYS A 177 6.80 -7.75 19.17
C LYS A 177 6.06 -8.91 19.83
N TYR A 178 5.56 -8.72 21.04
CA TYR A 178 4.77 -9.73 21.74
C TYR A 178 3.52 -10.11 20.93
N TYR A 179 2.75 -9.11 20.49
CA TYR A 179 1.57 -9.33 19.65
C TYR A 179 1.91 -10.05 18.34
N ARG A 180 2.87 -9.54 17.56
CA ARG A 180 3.26 -10.11 16.26
C ARG A 180 3.71 -11.56 16.37
N SER A 181 4.55 -11.85 17.36
CA SER A 181 5.06 -13.21 17.61
C SER A 181 3.95 -14.15 18.06
N GLY A 182 3.11 -13.72 19.02
CA GLY A 182 1.96 -14.49 19.51
C GLY A 182 0.88 -14.72 18.45
N CYS A 183 0.75 -13.82 17.48
CA CYS A 183 -0.20 -13.94 16.38
C CYS A 183 0.18 -15.05 15.36
N GLY A 184 1.41 -15.55 15.42
CA GLY A 184 1.91 -16.56 14.47
C GLY A 184 2.16 -16.04 13.06
N ARG A 185 2.15 -14.71 12.86
CA ARG A 185 2.33 -14.05 11.56
C ARG A 185 3.60 -14.50 10.86
N ASP A 186 4.74 -14.36 11.52
CA ASP A 186 6.03 -14.64 10.93
C ASP A 186 6.20 -16.12 10.57
N LYS A 187 5.66 -17.01 11.41
CA LYS A 187 5.65 -18.45 11.14
C LYS A 187 4.85 -18.75 9.88
N ARG A 188 3.64 -18.21 9.77
CA ARG A 188 2.77 -18.45 8.61
C ARG A 188 3.34 -17.85 7.33
N LEU A 189 3.89 -16.63 7.37
CA LEU A 189 4.54 -16.04 6.22
C LEU A 189 5.74 -16.88 5.76
N LYS A 190 6.52 -17.42 6.69
CA LYS A 190 7.64 -18.33 6.36
C LYS A 190 7.18 -19.65 5.75
N GLU A 191 6.04 -20.20 6.19
CA GLU A 191 5.43 -21.39 5.55
C GLU A 191 5.01 -21.12 4.11
N LEU A 192 4.49 -19.93 3.82
CA LEU A 192 3.99 -19.54 2.49
C LEU A 192 5.11 -19.13 1.53
N TRP A 193 6.07 -18.34 2.02
CA TRP A 193 7.01 -17.60 1.18
C TRP A 193 8.46 -18.03 1.40
N GLY A 194 8.76 -18.87 2.40
CA GLY A 194 10.11 -19.29 2.72
C GLY A 194 11.02 -18.10 3.01
N ASN A 195 12.11 -17.97 2.24
CA ASN A 195 13.06 -16.86 2.36
C ASN A 195 12.55 -15.54 1.78
N LEU A 196 11.43 -15.56 1.05
CA LEU A 196 10.78 -14.35 0.53
C LEU A 196 9.78 -13.76 1.52
N ALA A 197 9.56 -14.39 2.69
CA ALA A 197 8.63 -13.91 3.69
C ALA A 197 8.96 -12.48 4.12
N GLY A 198 7.93 -11.63 4.17
CA GLY A 198 8.04 -10.26 4.67
C GLY A 198 8.51 -10.21 6.13
N HIS A 199 9.19 -9.12 6.47
CA HIS A 199 9.74 -8.83 7.79
C HIS A 199 9.17 -7.53 8.32
#